data_AF-A0A536AVX0-F1
#
_entry.id   AF-A0A536AVX0-F1
#
_cell.length_a   1.000
_cell.length_b   1.000
_cell.length_c   1.000
_cell.angle_alpha   90.00
_cell.angle_beta   90.00
_cell.angle_gamma   90.00
#
_symmetry.space_group_name_H-M   'P 1'
#
loop_
_entity.id
_entity.type
_entity.pdbx_description
1 polymer ?
#
loop_
_entity_poly.entity_id
_entity_poly.type
_entity_poly.pdbx_seq_one_letter_code
_entity_poly.pdbx_strand_id
1 'polypeptide(L)' 'MDSFAVRTVRDIAHMTRLRGAETVIVGMQPEVALSVVQLGLSLEGVHAALDLEEGLAFLDEKATAARGGRPGA' A
#
# COMPACT_ATOMS: atom_id res chain seq x y z
N MET A 1 -2.59 14.77 9.67
CA MET A 1 -3.00 13.52 10.34
C MET A 1 -2.48 13.56 11.76
N ASP A 2 -3.24 13.07 12.73
CA ASP A 2 -2.69 12.77 14.05
C ASP A 2 -2.02 11.38 14.05
N SER A 3 -1.25 11.09 15.11
CA SER A 3 -0.53 9.82 15.23
C SER A 3 -1.43 8.59 15.30
N PHE A 4 -2.69 8.76 15.71
CA PHE A 4 -3.67 7.68 15.77
C PHE A 4 -4.09 7.28 14.35
N ALA A 5 -4.47 8.23 13.50
CA ALA A 5 -4.84 7.98 12.12
C ALA A 5 -3.72 7.26 11.34
N VAL A 6 -2.47 7.70 11.49
CA VAL A 6 -1.33 7.06 10.80
C VAL A 6 -1.10 5.64 11.31
N ARG A 7 -1.20 5.41 12.63
CA ARG A 7 -1.10 4.05 13.21
C ARG A 7 -2.20 3.14 12.69
N THR A 8 -3.45 3.62 12.63
CA THR A 8 -4.58 2.84 12.11
C THR A 8 -4.36 2.44 10.65
N VAL A 9 -3.94 3.36 9.80
CA VAL A 9 -3.64 3.06 8.38
C VAL A 9 -2.54 2.03 8.25
N ARG A 10 -1.45 2.17 9.02
CA ARG A 10 -0.36 1.18 9.06
C ARG A 10 -0.86 -0.20 9.47
N ASP A 11 -1.65 -0.28 10.54
CA ASP A 11 -2.14 -1.55 11.07
C ASP A 11 -3.09 -2.22 10.06
N ILE A 12 -3.95 -1.46 9.39
CA ILE A 12 -4.80 -1.99 8.30
C ILE A 12 -3.94 -2.55 7.17
N ALA A 13 -2.97 -1.78 6.67
CA ALA A 13 -2.13 -2.22 5.56
C ALA A 13 -1.32 -3.48 5.92
N HIS A 14 -0.80 -3.54 7.15
CA HIS A 14 -0.12 -4.72 7.66
C HIS A 14 -1.05 -5.94 7.73
N MET A 15 -2.27 -5.77 8.26
CA MET A 15 -3.25 -6.85 8.34
C MET A 15 -3.69 -7.35 6.96
N THR A 16 -3.87 -6.46 5.98
CA THR A 16 -4.19 -6.82 4.60
C THR A 16 -3.09 -7.65 3.96
N ARG A 17 -1.82 -7.27 4.17
CA ARG A 17 -0.67 -8.06 3.71
C ARG A 17 -0.60 -9.44 4.35
N LEU A 18 -0.90 -9.57 5.64
CA LEU A 18 -0.96 -10.88 6.31
C LEU A 18 -2.05 -11.79 5.74
N ARG A 19 -3.09 -11.23 5.11
CA ARG A 19 -4.12 -11.98 4.37
C ARG A 19 -3.71 -12.35 2.95
N GLY A 20 -2.51 -11.97 2.51
CA GLY A 20 -2.01 -12.19 1.15
C GLY A 20 -2.60 -11.23 0.11
N ALA A 21 -3.19 -10.12 0.55
CA ALA A 21 -3.72 -9.10 -0.34
C ALA A 21 -2.68 -7.99 -0.57
N GLU A 22 -2.53 -7.58 -1.83
CA GLU A 22 -1.71 -6.43 -2.22
C GLU A 22 -2.45 -5.14 -1.85
N THR A 23 -1.73 -4.11 -1.39
CA THR A 23 -2.32 -2.84 -0.95
C THR A 23 -1.55 -1.66 -1.54
N VAL A 24 -2.30 -0.66 -2.03
CA VAL A 24 -1.78 0.63 -2.48
C VAL A 24 -2.51 1.77 -1.75
N ILE A 25 -1.78 2.79 -1.33
CA ILE A 25 -2.33 4.04 -0.79
C ILE A 25 -2.24 5.12 -1.86
N VAL A 26 -3.36 5.75 -2.18
CA VAL A 26 -3.46 6.77 -3.23
C VAL A 26 -3.79 8.14 -2.64
N GLY A 27 -3.38 9.22 -3.31
CA GLY A 27 -3.74 10.59 -2.91
C GLY A 27 -3.15 11.03 -1.56
N MET A 28 -2.07 10.40 -1.10
CA MET A 28 -1.40 10.81 0.13
C MET A 28 -0.74 12.18 -0.07
N GLN A 29 -1.17 13.15 0.72
CA GLN A 29 -0.53 14.47 0.73
C GLN A 29 0.93 14.36 1.17
N PRO A 30 1.87 15.12 0.58
CA PRO A 30 3.29 15.08 0.94
C PRO A 30 3.55 15.33 2.44
N GLU A 31 2.80 16.23 3.07
CA GLU A 31 2.92 16.55 4.50
C GLU A 31 2.53 15.36 5.38
N VAL A 32 1.60 14.53 4.92
CA VAL A 32 1.21 13.29 5.59
C VAL A 32 2.30 12.23 5.45
N ALA A 33 2.87 12.07 4.25
CA ALA A 33 3.99 11.16 4.04
C ALA A 33 5.19 11.52 4.93
N LEU A 34 5.50 12.82 5.04
CA LEU A 34 6.54 13.31 5.94
C LEU A 34 6.24 12.98 7.41
N SER A 35 4.99 13.15 7.84
CA SER A 35 4.55 12.83 9.21
C SER A 35 4.73 11.33 9.53
N VAL A 36 4.42 10.44 8.58
CA VAL A 36 4.61 8.99 8.73
C VAL A 36 6.08 8.68 9.03
N VAL A 37 7.00 9.26 8.26
CA VAL A 37 8.45 9.09 8.44
C VAL A 37 8.94 9.67 9.76
N GLN A 38 8.51 10.89 10.12
CA GLN A 38 8.92 11.56 11.37
C GLN A 38 8.45 10.83 12.62
N LEU A 39 7.29 10.16 12.57
CA LEU A 39 6.76 9.36 13.67
C LEU A 39 7.44 7.97 13.78
N GLY A 40 8.40 7.66 12.91
CA GLY A 40 9.05 6.35 12.85
C GLY A 40 8.11 5.24 12.42
N LEU A 41 7.02 5.58 11.72
CA LEU A 41 6.08 4.60 11.19
C LEU A 41 6.57 4.17 9.81
N SER A 42 6.74 2.86 9.61
CA SER A 42 7.07 2.28 8.31
C SER A 42 5.82 1.68 7.68
N LEU A 43 5.59 1.97 6.40
CA LEU A 43 4.58 1.34 5.56
C LEU A 43 5.24 0.28 4.67
N GLU A 44 6.06 -0.57 5.29
CA GLU A 44 6.86 -1.57 4.57
C GLU A 44 5.97 -2.54 3.79
N GLY A 45 6.26 -2.69 2.50
CA GLY A 45 5.48 -3.53 1.59
C GLY A 45 4.13 -2.94 1.18
N VAL A 46 3.85 -1.68 1.51
CA VAL A 46 2.68 -0.93 1.02
C VAL A 46 3.14 -0.02 -0.11
N HIS A 47 2.49 -0.13 -1.28
CA HIS A 47 2.76 0.81 -2.37
C HIS A 47 2.03 2.13 -2.14
N ALA A 48 2.59 3.21 -2.66
CA ALA A 48 1.93 4.50 -2.73
C ALA A 48 1.85 4.94 -4.20
N ALA A 49 0.74 5.58 -4.57
CA ALA A 49 0.53 6.16 -5.89
C ALA A 49 -0.07 7.56 -5.73
N LEU A 50 0.10 8.40 -6.76
CA LEU A 50 -0.32 9.80 -6.70
C LEU A 50 -1.84 9.94 -6.81
N ASP A 51 -2.44 9.10 -7.65
CA ASP A 51 -3.87 9.08 -7.93
C ASP A 51 -4.44 7.66 -7.95
N LEU A 52 -5.76 7.58 -8.09
CA LEU A 52 -6.50 6.33 -8.02
C LEU A 52 -6.20 5.45 -9.24
N GLU A 53 -6.11 6.07 -10.41
CA GLU A 53 -5.87 5.43 -11.69
C GLU A 53 -4.52 4.69 -11.69
N GLU A 54 -3.45 5.35 -11.25
CA GLU A 54 -2.13 4.75 -11.07
C GLU A 54 -2.17 3.61 -10.05
N GLY A 55 -2.87 3.79 -8.94
CA GLY A 55 -3.02 2.75 -7.92
C GLY A 55 -3.75 1.50 -8.44
N LEU A 56 -4.82 1.68 -9.22
CA LEU A 56 -5.56 0.57 -9.82
C LEU A 56 -4.74 -0.15 -10.90
N ALA A 57 -4.00 0.60 -11.73
CA ALA A 57 -3.10 0.03 -12.72
C ALA A 57 -2.02 -0.83 -12.07
N PHE A 58 -1.42 -0.36 -10.98
CA PHE A 58 -0.47 -1.13 -10.18
C PHE A 58 -1.08 -2.44 -9.66
N LEU A 59 -2.29 -2.38 -9.08
CA LEU A 59 -2.96 -3.58 -8.57
C LEU A 59 -3.30 -4.58 -9.68
N ASP A 60 -3.72 -4.12 -10.86
CA ASP A 60 -4.01 -5.00 -11.98
C ASP A 60 -2.75 -5.67 -12.54
N GLU A 61 -1.64 -4.94 -12.61
CA GLU A 61 -0.33 -5.51 -12.98
C GLU A 61 0.08 -6.62 -12.00
N LYS A 62 -0.03 -6.35 -10.69
CA LYS A 62 0.29 -7.35 -9.64
C LYS A 62 -0.63 -8.56 -9.71
N ALA A 63 -1.94 -8.34 -9.90
CA ALA A 63 -2.91 -9.42 -10.03
C ALA A 63 -2.64 -10.26 -11.29
N THR A 64 -2.25 -9.64 -12.39
CA THR A 64 -1.90 -10.32 -13.64
C THR A 64 -0.60 -11.08 -13.52
N ALA A 65 0.43 -10.53 -12.88
CA ALA A 65 1.67 -11.23 -12.59
C ALA A 65 1.43 -12.47 -11.71
N ALA A 66 0.57 -12.36 -10.69
CA ALA A 66 0.18 -13.48 -9.84
C ALA A 66 -0.56 -14.60 -10.61
N ARG A 67 -1.34 -14.23 -11.65
CA ARG A 67 -2.06 -15.18 -12.52
C ARG A 67 -1.16 -15.80 -13.61
N GLY A 68 -0.24 -15.02 -14.17
CA GLY A 68 0.66 -15.42 -15.26
C GLY A 68 1.86 -16.29 -14.83
N GLY A 69 2.12 -16.39 -13.53
CA GLY A 69 3.22 -17.17 -12.94
C GLY A 69 3.03 -18.69 -12.88
N ARG A 70 2.11 -19.29 -13.65
CA ARG A 70 2.04 -20.76 -13.82
C ARG A 70 2.52 -21.21 -15.21
N PRO A 71 3.84 -21.24 -15.49
CA PRO A 71 4.38 -22.10 -16.53
C PRO A 71 4.54 -23.52 -15.96
N GLY A 72 3.65 -24.44 -16.35
CA GLY A 72 3.79 -25.88 -16.12
C GLY A 72 3.24 -26.41 -14.79
N ALA A 73 2.04 -26.98 -14.85
CA ALA A 73 1.64 -28.12 -14.04
C ALA A 73 1.19 -29.22 -15.00
#